data_AF-A0A969QRY5-F1
#
_entry.id   AF-A0A969QRY5-F1
#
_cell.length_a   1.000
_cell.length_b   1.000
_cell.length_c   1.000
_cell.angle_alpha   90.00
_cell.angle_beta   90.00
_cell.angle_gamma   90.00
#
_symmetry.space_group_name_H-M   'P 1'
#
loop_
_entity.id
_entity.type
_entity.pdbx_description
1 polymer ?
#
loop_
_entity_poly.entity_id
_entity_poly.type
_entity_poly.pdbx_seq_one_letter_code
_entity_poly.pdbx_strand_id
1 'polypeptide(L)'
;MNLKSIALVTLIAITAAACGDQTQAPPSQANNPQPLVQPEVPLDRKPEAQKPVSGVPLQPSQSNAPGNPQNLGGSVSQAPAELPSDSPPVAPPPKTEARQSRSEVPLQPASAGGVKMGNIEYRSSETAPDRDIEQAIVESLGGDRTALQQTRYYYDRIDLSGDGKPEALVYLSGSYTCGTGGCKMLILEQSEQHYQLVSQMTLVNAPVIVSAERSAGWNDLVLEVAGGGAVKHYAQMKFDGSTYPVNPSTAPEVAPNSTLNGTAVMNDGITAGGGIALQGEG
;
A
#
# COMPACT_ATOMS: atom_id res chain seq x y z
N MET A 1 -68.63 3.01 6.23
CA MET A 1 -69.12 1.62 6.06
C MET A 1 -67.99 0.68 6.46
N ASN A 2 -68.22 -0.06 7.55
CA ASN A 2 -67.36 -1.13 8.05
C ASN A 2 -67.52 -2.38 7.17
N LEU A 3 -66.44 -3.11 6.90
CA LEU A 3 -66.52 -4.57 6.81
C LEU A 3 -65.23 -5.18 7.37
N LYS A 4 -65.37 -5.77 8.56
CA LYS A 4 -64.39 -6.61 9.25
C LYS A 4 -64.57 -8.06 8.78
N SER A 5 -63.49 -8.84 8.91
CA SER A 5 -63.43 -10.31 8.94
C SER A 5 -63.49 -10.97 7.55
N ILE A 6 -62.62 -11.92 7.20
CA ILE A 6 -62.57 -13.28 7.77
C ILE A 6 -61.15 -13.84 7.63
N ALA A 7 -60.60 -14.35 8.74
CA ALA A 7 -59.45 -15.23 8.76
C ALA A 7 -59.91 -16.65 8.38
N LEU A 8 -59.20 -17.32 7.47
CA LEU A 8 -59.35 -18.74 7.21
C LEU A 8 -58.01 -19.43 7.46
N VAL A 9 -57.93 -20.08 8.62
CA VAL A 9 -56.90 -21.04 8.99
C VAL A 9 -57.27 -22.36 8.33
N THR A 10 -56.43 -22.86 7.42
CA THR A 10 -56.57 -24.22 6.90
C THR A 10 -55.38 -25.04 7.34
N LEU A 11 -55.63 -25.90 8.33
CA LEU A 11 -54.78 -26.97 8.81
C LEU A 11 -54.98 -28.17 7.86
N ILE A 12 -53.93 -28.66 7.19
CA ILE A 12 -53.96 -29.98 6.56
C ILE A 12 -52.82 -30.81 7.16
N ALA A 13 -53.24 -31.88 7.84
CA ALA A 13 -52.39 -32.87 8.46
C ALA A 13 -51.91 -33.92 7.43
N ILE A 14 -50.60 -34.19 7.48
CA ILE A 14 -49.91 -35.48 7.48
C ILE A 14 -50.59 -36.65 6.74
N THR A 15 -49.91 -37.12 5.68
CA THR A 15 -49.83 -38.56 5.37
C THR A 15 -48.39 -38.92 5.00
N ALA A 16 -47.75 -39.69 5.87
CA ALA A 16 -46.54 -40.45 5.58
C ALA A 16 -46.95 -41.78 4.94
N ALA A 17 -46.32 -42.15 3.83
CA ALA A 17 -46.35 -43.50 3.28
C ALA A 17 -44.90 -43.94 3.02
N ALA A 18 -44.48 -44.97 3.75
CA ALA A 18 -43.25 -45.71 3.56
C ALA A 18 -43.56 -47.04 2.86
N CYS A 19 -42.71 -47.45 1.91
CA CYS A 19 -42.08 -48.79 1.80
C CYS A 19 -41.56 -49.10 0.38
N GLY A 20 -40.41 -49.80 0.34
CA GLY A 20 -39.75 -50.39 -0.84
C GLY A 20 -38.39 -49.74 -1.10
N ASP A 21 -37.29 -50.09 -0.43
CA ASP A 21 -36.57 -51.37 -0.28
C ASP A 21 -35.87 -51.87 -1.57
N GLN A 22 -34.65 -52.39 -1.36
CA GLN A 22 -33.72 -53.07 -2.27
C GLN A 22 -32.70 -52.19 -3.04
N THR A 23 -31.50 -51.99 -2.48
CA THR A 23 -30.33 -52.90 -2.67
C THR A 23 -29.03 -52.16 -2.35
N GLN A 24 -28.24 -52.76 -1.46
CA GLN A 24 -27.04 -52.24 -0.84
C GLN A 24 -25.80 -52.63 -1.66
N ALA A 25 -24.85 -51.71 -1.85
CA ALA A 25 -23.46 -52.02 -2.21
C ALA A 25 -22.52 -51.41 -1.14
N PRO A 26 -21.49 -52.14 -0.69
CA PRO A 26 -20.69 -51.77 0.49
C PRO A 26 -19.71 -50.62 0.23
N PRO A 27 -19.26 -49.90 1.28
CA PRO A 27 -18.38 -48.75 1.16
C PRO A 27 -16.93 -49.15 0.85
N SER A 28 -16.33 -48.49 -0.14
CA SER A 28 -14.88 -48.52 -0.32
C SER A 28 -14.23 -47.65 0.75
N GLN A 29 -13.53 -48.28 1.69
CA GLN A 29 -12.55 -47.65 2.54
C GLN A 29 -11.22 -47.53 1.80
N ALA A 30 -10.61 -46.35 1.81
CA ALA A 30 -9.21 -46.10 2.17
C ALA A 30 -8.74 -44.76 1.58
N ASN A 31 -8.63 -43.74 2.43
CA ASN A 31 -7.46 -42.87 2.57
C ASN A 31 -7.82 -41.72 3.50
N ASN A 32 -7.93 -42.05 4.79
CA ASN A 32 -7.88 -41.06 5.85
C ASN A 32 -6.40 -40.88 6.22
N PRO A 33 -5.76 -39.73 5.92
CA PRO A 33 -4.41 -39.49 6.42
C PRO A 33 -4.46 -39.46 7.95
N GLN A 34 -3.63 -40.28 8.59
CA GLN A 34 -3.44 -40.24 10.03
C GLN A 34 -3.09 -38.81 10.46
N PRO A 35 -3.62 -38.30 11.59
CA PRO A 35 -3.08 -37.09 12.19
C PRO A 35 -1.61 -37.35 12.54
N LEU A 36 -0.71 -36.45 12.16
CA LEU A 36 0.65 -36.45 12.71
C LEU A 36 0.53 -36.42 14.24
N VAL A 37 0.95 -37.51 14.88
CA VAL A 37 1.24 -37.56 16.30
C VAL A 37 2.37 -36.58 16.55
N GLN A 38 2.04 -35.42 17.12
CA GLN A 38 3.06 -34.52 17.66
C GLN A 38 3.72 -35.23 18.84
N PRO A 39 5.06 -35.21 18.99
CA PRO A 39 5.69 -35.71 20.20
C PRO A 39 5.23 -34.84 21.37
N GLU A 40 4.67 -35.48 22.41
CA GLU A 40 4.32 -34.84 23.67
C GLU A 40 5.55 -34.13 24.23
N VAL A 41 5.46 -32.80 24.38
CA VAL A 41 6.45 -32.00 25.09
C VAL A 41 6.26 -32.25 26.58
N PRO A 42 7.26 -32.74 27.34
CA PRO A 42 7.12 -32.94 28.77
C PRO A 42 6.83 -31.62 29.49
N LEU A 43 5.66 -31.55 30.12
CA LEU A 43 5.19 -30.44 30.93
C LEU A 43 5.84 -30.54 32.33
N ASP A 44 7.13 -30.23 32.45
CA ASP A 44 7.79 -30.05 33.74
C ASP A 44 9.02 -29.14 33.63
N ARG A 45 8.79 -27.82 33.67
CA ARG A 45 9.77 -26.86 34.19
C ARG A 45 9.07 -25.81 35.04
N LYS A 46 9.31 -25.92 36.35
CA LYS A 46 9.02 -24.94 37.40
C LYS A 46 9.59 -23.55 37.04
N PRO A 47 8.92 -22.44 37.38
CA PRO A 47 9.49 -21.11 37.19
C PRO A 47 10.66 -20.90 38.17
N GLU A 48 11.87 -20.68 37.65
CA GLU A 48 12.98 -20.15 38.45
C GLU A 48 12.77 -18.65 38.66
N ALA A 49 12.70 -18.27 39.94
CA ALA A 49 12.64 -16.89 40.38
C ALA A 49 13.94 -16.15 39.99
N GLN A 50 13.80 -15.05 39.25
CA GLN A 50 14.89 -14.11 39.02
C GLN A 50 15.28 -13.49 40.37
N LYS A 51 16.54 -13.72 40.78
CA LYS A 51 17.15 -13.00 41.90
C LYS A 51 17.46 -11.56 41.48
N PRO A 52 17.22 -10.56 42.34
CA PRO A 52 17.53 -9.17 42.05
C PRO A 52 19.04 -8.94 42.08
N VAL A 53 19.60 -8.34 41.03
CA VAL A 53 20.97 -7.82 41.04
C VAL A 53 20.93 -6.39 41.55
N SER A 54 21.36 -6.22 42.80
CA SER A 54 21.63 -4.93 43.43
C SER A 54 22.95 -4.34 42.94
N GLY A 55 22.89 -3.08 42.48
CA GLY A 55 23.77 -1.98 42.87
C GLY A 55 25.28 -2.05 42.57
N VAL A 56 25.73 -1.19 41.65
CA VAL A 56 27.07 -0.56 41.72
C VAL A 56 26.91 0.94 41.37
N PRO A 57 27.58 1.87 42.09
CA PRO A 57 27.16 3.27 42.22
C PRO A 57 27.75 4.23 41.18
N LEU A 58 27.08 5.37 41.02
CA LEU A 58 27.57 6.59 40.35
C LEU A 58 28.55 7.37 41.25
N GLN A 59 29.63 7.91 40.65
CA GLN A 59 30.28 9.24 40.87
C GLN A 59 31.82 9.19 40.65
N PRO A 60 32.53 10.33 40.49
CA PRO A 60 32.19 11.57 39.79
C PRO A 60 33.34 12.10 38.87
N SER A 61 33.01 13.13 38.10
CA SER A 61 33.91 13.99 37.32
C SER A 61 34.97 14.69 38.18
N GLN A 62 36.21 14.82 37.69
CA GLN A 62 37.13 15.89 38.10
C GLN A 62 37.96 16.45 36.94
N SER A 63 38.10 17.78 37.01
CA SER A 63 38.92 18.69 36.22
C SER A 63 40.42 18.47 36.43
N ASN A 64 41.24 18.97 35.50
CA ASN A 64 42.26 20.01 35.76
C ASN A 64 43.02 20.42 34.48
N ALA A 65 43.13 21.72 34.26
CA ALA A 65 44.11 22.39 33.39
C ALA A 65 45.33 22.85 34.26
N PRO A 66 46.23 23.74 33.82
CA PRO A 66 47.09 23.78 32.62
C PRO A 66 48.60 23.90 32.99
N GLY A 67 49.51 23.77 32.01
CA GLY A 67 50.96 24.04 32.22
C GLY A 67 51.76 24.17 30.92
N ASN A 68 52.41 25.31 30.75
CA ASN A 68 52.99 25.91 29.53
C ASN A 68 54.55 25.74 29.49
N PRO A 69 55.33 26.53 28.70
CA PRO A 69 55.94 26.27 27.38
C PRO A 69 57.49 26.13 27.41
N GLN A 70 58.10 26.02 26.21
CA GLN A 70 59.43 26.52 25.72
C GLN A 70 60.00 25.51 24.68
N ASN A 71 60.71 25.81 23.59
CA ASN A 71 61.34 27.02 23.07
C ASN A 71 61.75 26.81 21.58
N LEU A 72 61.75 27.91 20.82
CA LEU A 72 62.69 28.35 19.76
C LEU A 72 63.19 27.39 18.65
N GLY A 73 62.87 27.79 17.41
CA GLY A 73 63.87 28.32 16.47
C GLY A 73 64.45 27.35 15.43
N GLY A 74 64.23 27.64 14.14
CA GLY A 74 64.96 27.02 13.03
C GLY A 74 64.29 27.18 11.67
N SER A 75 64.68 28.22 10.94
CA SER A 75 64.27 28.55 9.57
C SER A 75 64.92 27.63 8.54
N VAL A 76 64.16 27.06 7.60
CA VAL A 76 64.59 26.97 6.20
C VAL A 76 63.40 26.90 5.24
N SER A 77 63.47 27.78 4.26
CA SER A 77 62.58 27.96 3.12
C SER A 77 62.71 26.81 2.12
N GLN A 78 61.59 26.30 1.60
CA GLN A 78 61.51 25.64 0.29
C GLN A 78 60.05 25.61 -0.21
N ALA A 79 59.85 26.19 -1.40
CA ALA A 79 58.58 26.22 -2.12
C ALA A 79 58.18 24.82 -2.64
N PRO A 80 56.87 24.54 -2.83
CA PRO A 80 56.43 23.46 -3.70
C PRO A 80 55.96 23.96 -5.08
N ALA A 81 56.25 23.13 -6.06
CA ALA A 81 56.08 23.30 -7.49
C ALA A 81 54.61 23.43 -7.97
N GLU A 82 54.42 24.22 -9.03
CA GLU A 82 53.22 24.25 -9.87
C GLU A 82 53.05 22.93 -10.65
N LEU A 83 51.83 22.38 -10.60
CA LEU A 83 51.34 21.34 -11.51
C LEU A 83 50.53 22.02 -12.64
N PRO A 84 50.77 21.70 -13.92
CA PRO A 84 49.97 22.27 -15.00
C PRO A 84 48.57 21.65 -15.04
N SER A 85 47.56 22.52 -15.01
CA SER A 85 46.16 22.18 -15.26
C SER A 85 45.89 22.17 -16.75
N ASP A 86 45.65 21.00 -17.32
CA ASP A 86 45.13 20.86 -18.69
C ASP A 86 43.83 20.03 -18.62
N SER A 87 42.69 20.74 -18.54
CA SER A 87 41.36 20.15 -18.70
C SER A 87 40.79 20.60 -20.04
N PRO A 88 40.33 19.67 -20.91
CA PRO A 88 39.76 20.05 -22.20
C PRO A 88 38.44 20.81 -22.01
N PRO A 89 38.06 21.69 -22.95
CA PRO A 89 36.87 22.52 -22.84
C PRO A 89 35.59 21.66 -22.85
N VAL A 90 34.74 21.89 -21.85
CA VAL A 90 33.37 21.36 -21.78
C VAL A 90 32.57 21.92 -22.96
N ALA A 91 31.98 21.03 -23.75
CA ALA A 91 31.12 21.40 -24.87
C ALA A 91 29.89 22.20 -24.37
N PRO A 92 29.43 23.23 -25.09
CA PRO A 92 28.24 23.99 -24.69
C PRO A 92 27.00 23.09 -24.71
N PRO A 93 26.05 23.29 -23.78
CA PRO A 93 24.82 22.49 -23.75
C PRO A 93 24.01 22.69 -25.04
N PRO A 94 23.37 21.62 -25.56
CA PRO A 94 22.50 21.75 -26.73
C PRO A 94 21.34 22.70 -26.42
N LYS A 95 21.04 23.58 -27.38
CA LYS A 95 19.97 24.57 -27.28
C LYS A 95 18.63 23.88 -27.05
N THR A 96 17.92 24.33 -26.01
CA THR A 96 16.56 23.93 -25.66
C THR A 96 15.61 24.15 -26.82
N GLU A 97 15.19 23.08 -27.49
CA GLU A 97 13.96 23.07 -28.29
C GLU A 97 12.79 22.75 -27.36
N ALA A 98 11.77 23.61 -27.41
CA ALA A 98 10.55 23.50 -26.63
C ALA A 98 9.88 22.14 -26.88
N ARG A 99 9.85 21.30 -25.85
CA ARG A 99 9.20 19.99 -25.87
C ARG A 99 7.69 20.18 -25.82
N GLN A 100 7.06 20.20 -27.00
CA GLN A 100 5.61 20.20 -27.13
C GLN A 100 5.00 18.98 -26.42
N SER A 101 3.91 19.24 -25.70
CA SER A 101 3.05 18.31 -24.97
C SER A 101 2.91 16.96 -25.69
N ARG A 102 3.49 15.91 -25.11
CA ARG A 102 3.10 14.53 -25.46
C ARG A 102 1.83 14.24 -24.68
N SER A 103 0.72 14.09 -25.39
CA SER A 103 -0.51 13.51 -24.86
C SER A 103 -0.17 12.18 -24.17
N GLU A 104 -0.37 12.10 -22.86
CA GLU A 104 -0.22 10.86 -22.11
C GLU A 104 -1.29 9.88 -22.61
N VAL A 105 -0.85 8.70 -23.06
CA VAL A 105 -1.77 7.63 -23.48
C VAL A 105 -2.35 7.02 -22.19
N PRO A 106 -3.68 7.01 -21.99
CA PRO A 106 -4.27 6.49 -20.77
C PRO A 106 -3.95 5.00 -20.59
N LEU A 107 -3.59 4.58 -19.37
CA LEU A 107 -3.18 3.21 -19.06
C LEU A 107 -4.36 2.23 -19.03
N GLN A 108 -4.78 1.68 -20.16
CA GLN A 108 -5.84 0.66 -20.13
C GLN A 108 -5.38 -0.61 -19.37
N PRO A 109 -6.12 -1.06 -18.33
CA PRO A 109 -5.85 -2.29 -17.61
C PRO A 109 -6.00 -3.48 -18.56
N ALA A 110 -4.92 -4.23 -18.75
CA ALA A 110 -4.91 -5.42 -19.59
C ALA A 110 -5.67 -6.56 -18.90
N SER A 111 -6.34 -7.43 -19.66
CA SER A 111 -6.98 -8.64 -19.11
C SER A 111 -5.92 -9.57 -18.49
N ALA A 112 -5.68 -9.44 -17.17
CA ALA A 112 -4.90 -10.39 -16.38
C ALA A 112 -5.81 -11.50 -15.83
N GLY A 113 -5.29 -12.73 -15.71
CA GLY A 113 -6.01 -13.85 -15.09
C GLY A 113 -7.32 -14.28 -15.77
N GLY A 114 -7.57 -13.86 -17.02
CA GLY A 114 -8.84 -14.14 -17.70
C GLY A 114 -10.02 -13.30 -17.19
N VAL A 115 -9.75 -12.19 -16.50
CA VAL A 115 -10.75 -11.22 -16.05
C VAL A 115 -11.13 -10.28 -17.19
N LYS A 116 -12.43 -10.03 -17.36
CA LYS A 116 -12.98 -9.16 -18.41
C LYS A 116 -13.19 -7.75 -17.85
N MET A 117 -12.81 -6.74 -18.62
CA MET A 117 -13.19 -5.36 -18.33
C MET A 117 -14.59 -5.10 -18.91
N GLY A 118 -15.54 -4.81 -18.02
CA GLY A 118 -16.90 -4.40 -18.38
C GLY A 118 -16.97 -2.89 -18.55
N ASN A 119 -17.91 -2.26 -17.84
CA ASN A 119 -18.07 -0.81 -17.82
C ASN A 119 -17.06 -0.20 -16.86
N ILE A 120 -15.87 0.12 -17.39
CA ILE A 120 -14.83 0.87 -16.66
C ILE A 120 -14.81 2.30 -17.17
N GLU A 121 -15.07 3.24 -16.27
CA GLU A 121 -14.78 4.66 -16.49
C GLU A 121 -13.30 4.92 -16.17
N TYR A 122 -12.59 5.63 -17.03
CA TYR A 122 -11.18 5.94 -16.85
C TYR A 122 -11.01 7.40 -16.45
N ARG A 123 -10.31 7.65 -15.34
CA ARG A 123 -10.03 9.00 -14.83
C ARG A 123 -8.52 9.20 -14.69
N SER A 124 -8.06 10.31 -15.27
CA SER A 124 -6.73 10.85 -15.03
C SER A 124 -6.70 11.56 -13.69
N SER A 125 -5.53 11.54 -13.05
CA SER A 125 -5.30 12.16 -11.76
C SER A 125 -5.56 13.65 -11.77
N GLU A 126 -5.89 14.18 -10.60
CA GLU A 126 -5.85 15.61 -10.36
C GLU A 126 -4.42 16.17 -10.49
N THR A 127 -4.32 17.40 -11.00
CA THR A 127 -3.03 18.04 -11.33
C THR A 127 -2.69 19.22 -10.43
N ALA A 128 -3.67 19.73 -9.68
CA ALA A 128 -3.48 20.82 -8.73
C ALA A 128 -2.89 20.28 -7.42
N PRO A 129 -1.83 20.91 -6.87
CA PRO A 129 -1.35 20.58 -5.53
C PRO A 129 -2.44 20.80 -4.47
N ASP A 130 -2.49 19.92 -3.48
CA ASP A 130 -3.36 20.03 -2.31
C ASP A 130 -2.50 19.96 -1.05
N ARG A 131 -2.50 21.04 -0.26
CA ARG A 131 -1.64 21.17 0.92
C ARG A 131 -1.97 20.19 2.03
N ASP A 132 -3.24 19.85 2.19
CA ASP A 132 -3.67 18.96 3.27
C ASP A 132 -3.30 17.51 2.91
N ILE A 133 -3.37 17.16 1.61
CA ILE A 133 -2.83 15.89 1.10
C ILE A 133 -1.30 15.85 1.26
N GLU A 134 -0.59 16.93 0.89
CA GLU A 134 0.88 16.99 1.04
C GLU A 134 1.30 16.79 2.49
N GLN A 135 0.59 17.41 3.44
CA GLN A 135 0.83 17.22 4.87
C GLN A 135 0.64 15.75 5.28
N ALA A 136 -0.45 15.11 4.87
CA ALA A 136 -0.69 13.70 5.17
C ALA A 136 0.40 12.78 4.56
N ILE A 137 0.91 13.11 3.37
CA ILE A 137 2.04 12.39 2.76
C ILE A 137 3.29 12.56 3.64
N VAL A 138 3.63 13.78 4.05
CA VAL A 138 4.80 14.08 4.89
C VAL A 138 4.75 13.30 6.20
N GLU A 139 3.58 13.28 6.85
CA GLU A 139 3.33 12.51 8.07
C GLU A 139 3.52 11.00 7.83
N SER A 140 2.98 10.46 6.73
CA SER A 140 3.10 9.03 6.38
C SER A 140 4.53 8.58 6.09
N LEU A 141 5.38 9.51 5.61
CA LEU A 141 6.80 9.27 5.32
C LEU A 141 7.71 9.60 6.51
N GLY A 142 7.13 10.00 7.65
CA GLY A 142 7.87 10.31 8.88
C GLY A 142 8.79 11.54 8.78
N GLY A 143 8.53 12.43 7.83
CA GLY A 143 9.33 13.65 7.63
C GLY A 143 10.76 13.42 7.13
N ASP A 144 11.11 12.23 6.62
CA ASP A 144 12.44 11.99 6.05
C ASP A 144 12.68 12.88 4.82
N ARG A 145 13.55 13.87 4.96
CA ARG A 145 13.82 14.86 3.90
C ARG A 145 14.22 14.22 2.57
N THR A 146 14.95 13.11 2.57
CA THR A 146 15.34 12.42 1.33
C THR A 146 14.13 11.76 0.69
N ALA A 147 13.29 11.09 1.49
CA ALA A 147 12.04 10.52 1.03
C ALA A 147 11.13 11.59 0.42
N LEU A 148 10.98 12.74 1.09
CA LEU A 148 10.15 13.84 0.60
C LEU A 148 10.66 14.40 -0.74
N GLN A 149 11.96 14.64 -0.87
CA GLN A 149 12.56 15.17 -2.10
C GLN A 149 12.52 14.20 -3.28
N GLN A 150 12.50 12.89 -3.00
CA GLN A 150 12.47 11.84 -4.01
C GLN A 150 11.05 11.35 -4.32
N THR A 151 10.02 11.91 -3.66
CA THR A 151 8.63 11.51 -3.83
C THR A 151 7.85 12.57 -4.60
N ARG A 152 7.12 12.11 -5.60
CA ARG A 152 6.06 12.82 -6.31
C ARG A 152 4.76 12.06 -6.05
N TYR A 153 3.63 12.69 -6.29
CA TYR A 153 2.35 12.04 -6.05
C TYR A 153 1.34 12.30 -7.17
N TYR A 154 0.43 11.34 -7.31
CA TYR A 154 -0.77 11.40 -8.12
C TYR A 154 -1.92 11.15 -7.16
N TYR A 155 -3.06 11.79 -7.39
CA TYR A 155 -4.23 11.52 -6.57
C TYR A 155 -5.54 11.73 -7.32
N ASP A 156 -6.56 11.04 -6.85
CA ASP A 156 -7.95 11.19 -7.26
C ASP A 156 -8.84 11.15 -6.03
N ARG A 157 -9.97 11.85 -6.08
CA ARG A 157 -11.00 11.82 -5.03
C ARG A 157 -12.21 11.00 -5.47
N ILE A 158 -12.54 9.97 -4.70
CA ILE A 158 -13.73 9.11 -4.91
C ILE A 158 -14.39 8.81 -3.57
N ASP A 159 -15.72 8.89 -3.54
CA ASP A 159 -16.55 8.47 -2.41
C ASP A 159 -16.60 6.94 -2.33
N LEU A 160 -15.61 6.36 -1.65
CA LEU A 160 -15.50 4.93 -1.39
C LEU A 160 -16.48 4.51 -0.30
N SER A 161 -16.66 5.35 0.71
CA SER A 161 -17.51 5.08 1.89
C SER A 161 -19.01 5.19 1.60
N GLY A 162 -19.38 5.93 0.55
CA GLY A 162 -20.76 6.22 0.14
C GLY A 162 -21.46 7.27 1.01
N ASP A 163 -20.72 8.05 1.80
CA ASP A 163 -21.28 9.06 2.71
C ASP A 163 -21.48 10.43 2.04
N GLY A 164 -21.10 10.56 0.76
CA GLY A 164 -21.17 11.78 -0.01
C GLY A 164 -19.95 12.68 0.11
N LYS A 165 -18.92 12.28 0.87
CA LYS A 165 -17.61 12.95 0.95
C LYS A 165 -16.55 12.03 0.34
N PRO A 166 -15.85 12.48 -0.71
CA PRO A 166 -14.88 11.62 -1.35
C PRO A 166 -13.60 11.47 -0.52
N GLU A 167 -13.10 10.24 -0.43
CA GLU A 167 -11.76 9.94 0.04
C GLU A 167 -10.72 10.21 -1.05
N ALA A 168 -9.51 10.61 -0.65
CA ALA A 168 -8.39 10.79 -1.56
C ALA A 168 -7.58 9.48 -1.65
N LEU A 169 -7.44 8.96 -2.87
CA LEU A 169 -6.52 7.87 -3.19
C LEU A 169 -5.22 8.51 -3.71
N VAL A 170 -4.12 8.30 -2.98
CA VAL A 170 -2.85 9.01 -3.22
C VAL A 170 -1.75 8.00 -3.54
N TYR A 171 -1.25 8.02 -4.77
CA TYR A 171 -0.18 7.16 -5.25
C TYR A 171 1.16 7.87 -5.24
N LEU A 172 2.13 7.30 -4.52
CA LEU A 172 3.43 7.92 -4.27
C LEU A 172 4.48 7.38 -5.25
N SER A 173 4.84 8.20 -6.24
CA SER A 173 5.83 7.87 -7.27
C SER A 173 7.21 8.41 -6.90
N GLY A 174 8.20 7.52 -6.78
CA GLY A 174 9.56 7.92 -6.39
C GLY A 174 10.46 6.73 -6.11
N SER A 175 11.78 6.91 -6.13
CA SER A 175 12.73 5.83 -5.81
C SER A 175 12.59 5.33 -4.37
N TYR A 176 12.08 6.17 -3.46
CA TYR A 176 11.84 5.80 -2.07
C TYR A 176 10.51 5.05 -1.88
N THR A 177 9.49 5.41 -2.66
CA THR A 177 8.12 4.91 -2.49
C THR A 177 7.73 3.82 -3.48
N CYS A 178 8.58 3.54 -4.47
CA CYS A 178 8.35 2.54 -5.51
C CYS A 178 9.47 1.51 -5.61
N GLY A 179 9.07 0.27 -5.90
CA GLY A 179 9.95 -0.82 -6.31
C GLY A 179 9.45 -1.48 -7.59
N THR A 180 10.03 -2.63 -7.92
CA THR A 180 9.66 -3.37 -9.14
C THR A 180 8.27 -4.01 -9.08
N GLY A 181 7.69 -4.17 -7.89
CA GLY A 181 6.34 -4.72 -7.69
C GLY A 181 5.24 -3.67 -7.59
N GLY A 182 5.57 -2.38 -7.69
CA GLY A 182 4.64 -1.26 -7.55
C GLY A 182 5.09 -0.26 -6.49
N CYS A 183 4.19 0.67 -6.17
CA CYS A 183 4.45 1.80 -5.28
C CYS A 183 3.63 1.75 -4.00
N LYS A 184 3.94 2.66 -3.09
CA LYS A 184 3.13 2.96 -1.91
C LYS A 184 1.90 3.78 -2.33
N MET A 185 0.75 3.45 -1.76
CA MET A 185 -0.49 4.22 -1.91
C MET A 185 -1.13 4.48 -0.55
N LEU A 186 -1.74 5.65 -0.38
CA LEU A 186 -2.53 6.04 0.79
C LEU A 186 -4.00 6.17 0.38
N ILE A 187 -4.90 5.89 1.31
CA ILE A 187 -6.30 6.28 1.27
C ILE A 187 -6.55 7.20 2.45
N LEU A 188 -7.03 8.39 2.15
CA LEU A 188 -7.19 9.46 3.12
C LEU A 188 -8.65 9.92 3.16
N GLU A 189 -9.19 10.07 4.36
CA GLU A 189 -10.51 10.64 4.60
C GLU A 189 -10.37 12.09 5.07
N GLN A 190 -11.15 13.01 4.48
CA GLN A 190 -11.12 14.40 4.87
C GLN A 190 -11.87 14.61 6.20
N SER A 191 -11.19 15.17 7.18
CA SER A 191 -11.74 15.50 8.51
C SER A 191 -11.50 16.97 8.82
N GLU A 192 -12.57 17.77 8.85
CA GLU A 192 -12.54 19.22 9.08
C GLU A 192 -11.52 19.97 8.20
N GLN A 193 -10.27 20.06 8.66
CA GLN A 193 -9.16 20.83 8.07
C GLN A 193 -7.91 19.99 7.79
N HIS A 194 -7.98 18.66 7.93
CA HIS A 194 -6.87 17.75 7.66
C HIS A 194 -7.35 16.44 7.06
N TYR A 195 -6.44 15.67 6.48
CA TYR A 195 -6.70 14.32 6.04
C TYR A 195 -6.28 13.32 7.12
N GLN A 196 -7.13 12.33 7.39
CA GLN A 196 -6.83 11.20 8.25
C GLN A 196 -6.51 9.96 7.40
N LEU A 197 -5.50 9.19 7.81
CA LEU A 197 -5.13 7.96 7.11
C LEU A 197 -6.14 6.84 7.40
N VAL A 198 -6.81 6.34 6.36
CA VAL A 198 -7.71 5.18 6.43
C VAL A 198 -6.94 3.89 6.13
N SER A 199 -6.12 3.91 5.08
CA SER A 199 -5.33 2.74 4.71
C SER A 199 -4.04 3.13 4.02
N GLN A 200 -3.01 2.32 4.23
CA GLN A 200 -1.73 2.42 3.55
C GLN A 200 -1.37 1.08 2.95
N MET A 201 -1.03 1.10 1.67
CA MET A 201 -0.69 -0.09 0.89
C MET A 201 0.69 0.02 0.26
N THR A 202 1.29 -1.13 -0.01
CA THR A 202 2.53 -1.28 -0.79
C THR A 202 2.28 -2.16 -2.01
N LEU A 203 3.18 -2.10 -2.99
CA LEU A 203 3.11 -2.88 -4.24
C LEU A 203 1.83 -2.61 -5.05
N VAL A 204 1.37 -1.35 -5.02
CA VAL A 204 0.24 -0.89 -5.81
C VAL A 204 0.71 -0.55 -7.22
N ASN A 205 0.05 -1.09 -8.24
CA ASN A 205 0.24 -0.71 -9.63
C ASN A 205 -0.97 0.09 -10.10
N ALA A 206 -0.73 1.21 -10.79
CA ALA A 206 -1.78 1.97 -11.45
C ALA A 206 -2.16 1.35 -12.82
N PRO A 207 -3.41 1.52 -13.28
CA PRO A 207 -4.51 2.19 -12.59
C PRO A 207 -5.08 1.36 -11.44
N VAL A 208 -5.70 2.03 -10.47
CA VAL A 208 -6.46 1.36 -9.39
C VAL A 208 -7.93 1.37 -9.78
N ILE A 209 -8.56 0.20 -9.81
CA ILE A 209 -9.98 0.07 -10.14
C ILE A 209 -10.78 0.14 -8.85
N VAL A 210 -11.55 1.22 -8.67
CA VAL A 210 -12.61 1.27 -7.66
C VAL A 210 -13.80 0.48 -8.20
N SER A 211 -14.04 -0.70 -7.62
CA SER A 211 -15.07 -1.63 -8.05
C SER A 211 -16.47 -1.12 -7.71
N ALA A 212 -17.46 -1.50 -8.51
CA ALA A 212 -18.88 -1.34 -8.14
C ALA A 212 -19.30 -2.26 -6.97
N GLU A 213 -18.52 -3.30 -6.68
CA GLU A 213 -18.71 -4.16 -5.50
C GLU A 213 -18.26 -3.45 -4.22
N ARG A 214 -18.89 -3.81 -3.08
CA ARG A 214 -18.62 -3.19 -1.78
C ARG A 214 -18.47 -4.25 -0.70
N SER A 215 -17.56 -4.00 0.24
CA SER A 215 -17.37 -4.76 1.48
C SER A 215 -17.38 -3.82 2.67
N ALA A 216 -18.07 -4.22 3.76
CA ALA A 216 -18.21 -3.40 4.96
C ALA A 216 -18.67 -1.95 4.70
N GLY A 217 -19.50 -1.75 3.68
CA GLY A 217 -20.02 -0.44 3.30
C GLY A 217 -19.12 0.36 2.35
N TRP A 218 -17.87 -0.04 2.12
CA TRP A 218 -16.92 0.67 1.24
C TRP A 218 -16.76 -0.03 -0.11
N ASN A 219 -16.47 0.71 -1.18
CA ASN A 219 -16.10 0.13 -2.47
C ASN A 219 -14.85 -0.74 -2.37
N ASP A 220 -14.89 -1.94 -2.95
CA ASP A 220 -13.70 -2.78 -3.07
C ASP A 220 -12.72 -2.16 -4.07
N LEU A 221 -11.41 -2.35 -3.85
CA LEU A 221 -10.40 -1.96 -4.82
C LEU A 221 -9.91 -3.20 -5.56
N VAL A 222 -9.66 -3.07 -6.86
CA VAL A 222 -9.08 -4.12 -7.70
C VAL A 222 -7.78 -3.60 -8.30
N LEU A 223 -6.70 -4.34 -8.07
CA LEU A 223 -5.35 -3.95 -8.46
C LEU A 223 -4.66 -5.07 -9.24
N GLU A 224 -3.92 -4.71 -10.29
CA GLU A 224 -3.03 -5.67 -10.96
C GLU A 224 -1.82 -5.94 -10.05
N VAL A 225 -1.67 -7.20 -9.64
CA VAL A 225 -0.44 -7.70 -9.04
C VAL A 225 0.51 -8.03 -10.18
N ALA A 226 1.61 -7.28 -10.29
CA ALA A 226 2.62 -7.47 -11.32
C ALA A 226 4.00 -7.05 -10.80
N GLY A 227 5.05 -7.43 -11.52
CA GLY A 227 6.41 -7.05 -11.18
C GLY A 227 6.98 -7.84 -10.00
N GLY A 228 8.24 -7.58 -9.63
CA GLY A 228 8.91 -8.32 -8.54
C GLY A 228 9.03 -9.85 -8.73
N GLY A 229 8.80 -10.36 -9.95
CA GLY A 229 8.74 -11.80 -10.24
C GLY A 229 7.35 -12.44 -10.05
N ALA A 230 6.33 -11.67 -9.69
CA ALA A 230 4.97 -12.16 -9.54
C ALA A 230 4.33 -12.54 -10.89
N VAL A 231 3.50 -13.58 -10.87
CA VAL A 231 2.60 -13.90 -11.98
C VAL A 231 1.48 -12.87 -12.00
N LYS A 232 1.22 -12.28 -13.16
CA LYS A 232 0.20 -11.23 -13.33
C LYS A 232 -1.21 -11.76 -13.05
N HIS A 233 -1.91 -11.11 -12.12
CA HIS A 233 -3.32 -11.36 -11.82
C HIS A 233 -3.96 -10.11 -11.22
N TYR A 234 -5.29 -10.11 -11.09
CA TYR A 234 -6.02 -9.09 -10.34
C TYR A 234 -6.29 -9.55 -8.93
N ALA A 235 -6.01 -8.72 -7.94
CA ALA A 235 -6.36 -8.95 -6.56
C ALA A 235 -7.52 -8.04 -6.13
N GLN A 236 -8.45 -8.58 -5.34
CA GLN A 236 -9.58 -7.84 -4.77
C GLN A 236 -9.27 -7.45 -3.32
N MET A 237 -9.12 -6.16 -3.09
CA MET A 237 -8.91 -5.55 -1.78
C MET A 237 -10.26 -5.19 -1.17
N LYS A 238 -10.69 -6.01 -0.22
CA LYS A 238 -11.94 -5.79 0.50
C LYS A 238 -11.69 -4.98 1.75
N PHE A 239 -12.48 -3.92 1.95
CA PHE A 239 -12.45 -3.19 3.21
C PHE A 239 -13.00 -4.07 4.33
N ASP A 240 -12.30 -4.14 5.46
CA ASP A 240 -12.67 -5.01 6.59
C ASP A 240 -13.56 -4.32 7.63
N GLY A 241 -13.89 -3.05 7.41
CA GLY A 241 -14.59 -2.17 8.35
C GLY A 241 -13.68 -1.15 9.04
N SER A 242 -12.36 -1.29 8.89
CA SER A 242 -11.38 -0.33 9.37
C SER A 242 -10.31 0.01 8.33
N THR A 243 -9.86 -0.93 7.50
CA THR A 243 -8.80 -0.70 6.52
C THR A 243 -8.89 -1.67 5.33
N TYR A 244 -8.11 -1.39 4.28
CA TYR A 244 -7.85 -2.36 3.20
C TYR A 244 -6.61 -3.21 3.53
N PRO A 245 -6.46 -4.40 2.92
CA PRO A 245 -5.25 -5.19 3.04
C PRO A 245 -4.01 -4.37 2.66
N VAL A 246 -2.90 -4.56 3.36
CA VAL A 246 -1.70 -3.71 3.20
C VAL A 246 -0.88 -3.99 1.92
N ASN A 247 -1.19 -5.08 1.21
CA ASN A 247 -0.47 -5.52 0.02
C ASN A 247 -1.37 -6.39 -0.88
N PRO A 248 -1.57 -6.04 -2.16
CA PRO A 248 -2.44 -6.81 -3.06
C PRO A 248 -1.92 -8.22 -3.34
N SER A 249 -0.62 -8.51 -3.20
CA SER A 249 -0.07 -9.86 -3.41
C SER A 249 -0.52 -10.87 -2.35
N THR A 250 -1.15 -10.41 -1.27
CA THR A 250 -1.67 -11.25 -0.18
C THR A 250 -3.20 -11.26 -0.13
N ALA A 251 -3.85 -10.46 -0.97
CA ALA A 251 -5.30 -10.40 -1.06
C ALA A 251 -5.83 -11.50 -2.01
N PRO A 252 -7.11 -11.89 -1.89
CA PRO A 252 -7.71 -12.88 -2.79
C PRO A 252 -7.64 -12.45 -4.26
N GLU A 253 -7.29 -13.40 -5.13
CA GLU A 253 -7.33 -13.21 -6.58
C GLU A 253 -8.78 -13.08 -7.06
N VAL A 254 -9.03 -12.16 -7.99
CA VAL A 254 -10.31 -12.04 -8.70
C VAL A 254 -10.50 -13.28 -9.56
N ALA A 255 -11.62 -13.98 -9.36
CA ALA A 255 -11.88 -15.23 -10.06
C ALA A 255 -11.83 -15.07 -11.59
N PRO A 256 -11.25 -16.03 -12.33
CA PRO A 256 -11.25 -16.02 -13.79
C PRO A 256 -12.68 -15.90 -14.36
N ASN A 257 -12.82 -15.25 -15.51
CA ASN A 257 -14.09 -14.96 -16.19
C ASN A 257 -15.02 -13.98 -15.47
N SER A 258 -14.62 -13.41 -14.34
CA SER A 258 -15.32 -12.28 -13.72
C SER A 258 -15.32 -11.06 -14.65
N THR A 259 -16.33 -10.20 -14.51
CA THR A 259 -16.41 -8.93 -15.25
C THR A 259 -16.29 -7.78 -14.27
N LEU A 260 -15.24 -6.98 -14.41
CA LEU A 260 -15.00 -5.81 -13.58
C LEU A 260 -15.79 -4.61 -14.10
N ASN A 261 -16.47 -3.90 -13.20
CA ASN A 261 -17.16 -2.64 -13.48
C ASN A 261 -16.77 -1.63 -12.40
N GLY A 262 -16.70 -0.35 -12.75
CA GLY A 262 -16.33 0.70 -11.82
C GLY A 262 -15.51 1.81 -12.47
N THR A 263 -14.62 2.41 -11.68
CA THR A 263 -13.80 3.54 -12.12
C THR A 263 -12.33 3.22 -11.93
N ALA A 264 -11.55 3.26 -13.00
CA ALA A 264 -10.10 3.19 -12.97
C ALA A 264 -9.53 4.60 -12.76
N VAL A 265 -8.94 4.82 -11.59
CA VAL A 265 -8.28 6.07 -11.20
C VAL A 265 -6.78 5.99 -11.38
N MET A 266 -6.12 7.15 -11.38
CA MET A 266 -4.69 7.33 -11.64
C MET A 266 -4.31 6.71 -12.98
N ASN A 267 -5.18 6.90 -13.97
CA ASN A 267 -5.05 6.34 -15.31
C ASN A 267 -4.06 7.12 -16.20
N ASP A 268 -3.06 7.74 -15.58
CA ASP A 268 -2.04 8.55 -16.23
C ASP A 268 -0.87 7.67 -16.63
N GLY A 269 -0.04 8.16 -17.55
CA GLY A 269 1.25 7.53 -17.83
C GLY A 269 2.19 7.71 -16.63
N ILE A 270 2.05 6.90 -15.58
CA ILE A 270 2.84 7.03 -14.35
C ILE A 270 4.33 6.91 -14.69
N THR A 271 5.06 7.99 -14.45
CA THR A 271 6.53 8.03 -14.61
C THR A 271 7.20 8.57 -13.36
N ALA A 272 8.49 8.29 -13.21
CA ALA A 272 9.31 8.77 -12.09
C ALA A 272 9.42 10.31 -12.04
N GLY A 273 9.25 11.00 -13.18
CA GLY A 273 9.28 12.46 -13.26
C GLY A 273 7.90 13.12 -13.35
N GLY A 274 6.84 12.33 -13.52
CA GLY A 274 5.46 12.83 -13.61
C GLY A 274 4.82 13.03 -12.24
N GLY A 275 3.58 13.51 -12.23
CA GLY A 275 2.84 13.82 -11.01
C GLY A 275 3.34 15.10 -10.33
N ILE A 276 2.69 15.43 -9.22
CA ILE A 276 2.91 16.65 -8.45
C ILE A 276 4.15 16.46 -7.59
N ALA A 277 5.04 17.46 -7.60
CA ALA A 277 6.21 17.46 -6.72
C ALA A 277 5.75 17.71 -5.27
N LEU A 278 6.17 16.85 -4.34
CA LEU A 278 5.90 17.08 -2.93
C LEU A 278 6.72 18.30 -2.47
N GLN A 279 6.05 19.33 -1.99
CA GLN A 279 6.72 20.50 -1.43
C GLN A 279 7.12 20.17 0.00
N GLY A 280 8.38 19.79 0.22
CA GLY A 280 8.92 19.66 1.57
C GLY A 280 8.82 21.01 2.28
N GLU A 281 8.35 21.01 3.53
CA GLU A 281 8.22 22.23 4.32
C GLU A 281 9.54 23.03 4.30
N GLY A 282 9.43 24.29 3.87
CA GLY A 282 10.51 25.27 3.87
C GLY A 282 10.47 26.15 5.10
#